data_AF-A0A7N0R905-F1
#
_entry.id   AF-A0A7N0R905-F1
#
_cell.length_a   1.000
_cell.length_b   1.000
_cell.length_c   1.000
_cell.angle_alpha   90.00
_cell.angle_beta   90.00
_cell.angle_gamma   90.00
#
_symmetry.space_group_name_H-M   'P 1'
#
loop_
_entity.id
_entity.type
_entity.pdbx_description
1 polymer ?
#
loop_
_entity_poly.entity_id
_entity_poly.type
_entity_poly.pdbx_seq_one_letter_code
_entity_poly.pdbx_strand_id
1 'polypeptide(L)'
;MSFFSVVIALFKDIPDIEGDKIFGIQSYTVRLGQERVFWICIALLEMAYGVAICVGAISPSPWSKLVTVLGHTVMASILWIRAKSTNLNSKAAITAFYMFVWKLFYAEYLLIPLVR
;
A
#
# COMPACT_ATOMS: atom_id res chain seq x y z
N MET A 1 -5.35 -8.36 -4.27
CA MET A 1 -4.33 -9.10 -3.47
C MET A 1 -2.92 -9.07 -4.08
N SER A 2 -2.72 -9.43 -5.35
CA SER A 2 -1.36 -9.49 -5.94
C SER A 2 -0.56 -8.17 -5.88
N PHE A 3 -1.22 -7.02 -6.04
CA PHE A 3 -0.58 -5.71 -5.85
C PHE A 3 -0.03 -5.50 -4.44
N PHE A 4 -0.77 -5.92 -3.40
CA PHE A 4 -0.29 -5.86 -2.02
C PHE A 4 0.94 -6.74 -1.80
N SER A 5 1.00 -7.93 -2.40
CA SER A 5 2.18 -8.79 -2.30
C SER A 5 3.43 -8.13 -2.86
N VAL A 6 3.33 -7.48 -4.03
CA VAL A 6 4.43 -6.70 -4.62
C VAL A 6 4.83 -5.55 -3.71
N VAL A 7 3.85 -4.78 -3.22
CA VAL A 7 4.11 -3.62 -2.37
C VAL A 7 4.74 -4.01 -1.04
N ILE A 8 4.26 -5.07 -0.38
CA ILE A 8 4.83 -5.61 0.86
C ILE A 8 6.27 -6.08 0.62
N ALA A 9 6.52 -6.77 -0.49
CA ALA A 9 7.86 -7.23 -0.85
C ALA A 9 8.84 -6.06 -1.09
N LEU A 10 8.39 -4.95 -1.67
CA LEU A 10 9.22 -3.76 -1.87
C LEU A 10 9.40 -2.98 -0.56
N PHE A 11 8.34 -2.83 0.24
CA PHE A 11 8.38 -2.07 1.49
C PHE A 11 9.32 -2.69 2.53
N LYS A 12 9.43 -4.03 2.58
CA LYS A 12 10.31 -4.71 3.53
C LYS A 12 11.78 -4.29 3.32
N ASP A 13 12.17 -4.03 2.07
CA ASP A 13 13.55 -3.68 1.71
C ASP A 13 13.87 -2.19 2.00
N ILE A 14 12.86 -1.35 2.27
CA ILE A 14 13.07 0.08 2.56
C ILE A 14 13.87 0.29 3.87
N PRO A 15 13.43 -0.22 5.03
CA PRO A 15 14.21 -0.11 6.28
C PRO A 15 15.50 -0.93 6.26
N ASP A 16 15.66 -1.87 5.32
CA ASP A 16 16.80 -2.78 5.21
C ASP A 16 17.90 -2.27 4.26
N ILE A 17 17.75 -1.07 3.68
CA ILE A 17 18.67 -0.50 2.69
C ILE A 17 20.15 -0.49 3.13
N GLU A 18 20.44 -0.25 4.40
CA GLU A 18 21.82 -0.25 4.92
C GLU A 18 22.40 -1.66 4.96
N GLY A 19 21.60 -2.64 5.41
CA GLY A 19 21.99 -4.04 5.43
C GLY A 19 22.24 -4.55 4.01
N ASP A 20 21.32 -4.29 3.10
CA ASP A 20 21.45 -4.68 1.69
C ASP A 20 22.73 -4.13 1.07
N LYS A 21 23.09 -2.86 1.35
CA LYS A 21 24.34 -2.25 0.88
C LYS A 21 25.58 -2.98 1.42
N ILE A 22 25.59 -3.31 2.72
CA ILE A 22 26.73 -3.99 3.36
C ILE A 22 26.95 -5.38 2.74
N PHE A 23 25.87 -6.11 2.45
CA PHE A 23 25.93 -7.46 1.87
C PHE A 23 25.97 -7.48 0.33
N GLY A 24 26.04 -6.31 -0.32
CA GLY A 24 26.09 -6.21 -1.78
C GLY A 24 24.79 -6.60 -2.50
N ILE A 25 23.66 -6.63 -1.79
CA ILE A 25 22.34 -6.93 -2.35
C ILE A 25 21.84 -5.72 -3.14
N GLN A 26 21.50 -5.97 -4.41
CA GLN A 26 21.09 -4.93 -5.36
C GLN A 26 19.56 -4.77 -5.41
N SER A 27 18.92 -4.55 -4.26
CA SER A 27 17.47 -4.34 -4.17
C SER A 27 17.02 -3.07 -4.88
N TYR A 28 15.73 -2.96 -5.19
CA TYR A 28 15.17 -1.75 -5.79
C TYR A 28 15.40 -0.52 -4.91
N THR A 29 15.30 -0.69 -3.58
CA THR A 29 15.57 0.37 -2.60
C THR A 29 17.03 0.83 -2.65
N VAL A 30 17.98 -0.10 -2.77
CA VAL A 30 19.40 0.25 -2.94
C VAL A 30 19.65 1.01 -4.25
N ARG A 31 19.03 0.58 -5.35
CA ARG A 31 19.26 1.16 -6.69
C ARG A 31 18.57 2.51 -6.92
N LEU A 32 17.33 2.65 -6.47
CA LEU A 32 16.48 3.83 -6.74
C LEU A 32 16.41 4.79 -5.56
N GLY A 33 16.77 4.34 -4.36
CA GLY A 33 16.62 5.08 -3.11
C GLY A 33 15.28 4.83 -2.44
N GLN A 34 15.28 4.88 -1.10
CA GLN A 34 14.12 4.61 -0.26
C GLN A 34 12.90 5.49 -0.58
N GLU A 35 13.11 6.79 -0.83
CA GLU A 35 12.02 7.72 -1.09
C GLU A 35 11.29 7.42 -2.39
N ARG A 36 12.03 7.11 -3.46
CA ARG A 36 11.41 6.75 -4.75
C ARG A 36 10.64 5.45 -4.63
N VAL A 37 11.21 4.43 -3.99
CA VAL A 37 10.53 3.14 -3.81
C VAL A 37 9.29 3.27 -2.93
N PHE A 38 9.36 4.09 -1.87
CA PHE A 38 8.20 4.41 -1.04
C PHE A 38 7.06 4.97 -1.89
N TRP A 39 7.30 6.04 -2.66
CA TRP A 39 6.25 6.66 -3.49
C TRP A 39 5.76 5.77 -4.63
N ILE A 40 6.61 4.92 -5.22
CA ILE A 40 6.17 3.89 -6.18
C ILE A 40 5.17 2.93 -5.52
N CYS A 41 5.46 2.48 -4.30
CA CYS A 41 4.57 1.60 -3.55
C CYS A 41 3.22 2.27 -3.24
N ILE A 42 3.24 3.55 -2.82
CA ILE A 42 2.01 4.32 -2.60
C ILE A 42 1.20 4.42 -3.90
N ALA A 43 1.84 4.80 -5.01
CA ALA A 43 1.18 4.92 -6.30
C ALA A 43 0.54 3.60 -6.76
N LEU A 44 1.23 2.46 -6.56
CA LEU A 44 0.68 1.14 -6.88
C LEU A 44 -0.57 0.81 -6.06
N LEU A 45 -0.58 1.11 -4.75
CA LEU A 45 -1.74 0.89 -3.90
C LEU A 45 -2.89 1.84 -4.25
N GLU A 46 -2.61 3.12 -4.48
CA GLU A 46 -3.63 4.10 -4.91
C GLU A 46 -4.28 3.69 -6.24
N MET A 47 -3.49 3.23 -7.21
CA MET A 47 -4.03 2.68 -8.47
C MET A 47 -4.90 1.45 -8.23
N ALA A 48 -4.49 0.53 -7.35
CA ALA A 48 -5.29 -0.64 -7.02
C ALA A 48 -6.64 -0.25 -6.38
N TYR A 49 -6.64 0.70 -5.43
CA TYR A 49 -7.87 1.25 -4.86
C TYR A 49 -8.73 1.96 -5.90
N GLY A 50 -8.12 2.76 -6.79
CA GLY A 50 -8.83 3.44 -7.87
C GLY A 50 -9.54 2.46 -8.81
N VAL A 51 -8.87 1.36 -9.18
CA VAL A 51 -9.48 0.28 -9.98
C VAL A 51 -10.65 -0.36 -9.22
N ALA A 52 -10.48 -0.68 -7.93
CA ALA A 52 -11.55 -1.26 -7.12
C ALA A 52 -12.78 -0.33 -7.02
N ILE A 53 -12.57 0.97 -6.86
CA ILE A 53 -13.63 1.99 -6.86
C ILE A 53 -14.37 2.01 -8.20
N CYS A 54 -13.64 2.04 -9.33
CA CYS A 54 -14.25 2.02 -10.66
C CYS A 54 -15.09 0.76 -10.90
N VAL A 55 -14.57 -0.41 -10.52
CA VAL A 55 -15.30 -1.69 -10.63
C VAL A 55 -16.55 -1.67 -9.74
N GLY A 56 -16.43 -1.21 -8.49
CA GLY A 56 -17.55 -1.08 -7.56
C GLY A 56 -18.65 -0.14 -8.08
N ALA A 57 -18.29 0.98 -8.71
CA ALA A 57 -19.23 1.96 -9.25
C ALA A 57 -20.14 1.38 -10.35
N ILE A 58 -19.64 0.40 -11.11
CA ILE A 58 -20.35 -0.29 -12.20
C ILE A 58 -21.24 -1.42 -11.66
N SER A 59 -21.07 -1.85 -10.40
CA SER A 59 -21.87 -2.94 -9.82
C SER A 59 -23.38 -2.65 -9.86
N PRO A 60 -24.23 -3.61 -10.27
CA PRO A 60 -25.68 -3.45 -10.25
C PRO A 60 -26.28 -3.57 -8.84
N SER A 61 -25.54 -4.16 -7.89
CA SER A 61 -25.96 -4.31 -6.50
C SER A 61 -25.69 -3.02 -5.71
N PRO A 62 -26.72 -2.31 -5.19
CA PRO A 62 -26.51 -1.07 -4.44
C PRO A 62 -25.64 -1.29 -3.20
N TRP A 63 -25.78 -2.45 -2.54
CA TRP A 63 -24.98 -2.82 -1.39
C TRP A 63 -23.50 -2.99 -1.75
N SER A 64 -23.22 -3.82 -2.76
CA SER A 64 -21.85 -4.07 -3.21
C SER A 64 -21.18 -2.79 -3.72
N LYS A 65 -21.93 -1.96 -4.45
CA LYS A 65 -21.50 -0.62 -4.89
C LYS A 65 -21.12 0.26 -3.71
N LEU A 66 -22.02 0.40 -2.73
CA LEU A 66 -21.81 1.27 -1.58
C LEU A 66 -20.55 0.84 -0.79
N VAL A 67 -20.47 -0.44 -0.44
CA VAL A 67 -19.36 -0.98 0.35
C VAL A 67 -18.04 -0.86 -0.40
N THR A 68 -18.01 -1.23 -1.68
CA THR A 68 -16.77 -1.18 -2.49
C THR A 68 -16.32 0.25 -2.68
N VAL A 69 -17.19 1.15 -3.13
CA VAL A 69 -16.81 2.53 -3.42
C VAL A 69 -16.39 3.24 -2.13
N LEU A 70 -17.20 3.21 -1.08
CA LEU A 70 -16.87 3.91 0.16
C LEU A 70 -15.67 3.29 0.88
N GLY A 71 -15.63 1.96 1.00
CA GLY A 71 -14.55 1.26 1.71
C GLY A 71 -13.18 1.56 1.11
N HIS A 72 -13.04 1.38 -0.20
CA HIS A 72 -11.75 1.62 -0.88
C HIS A 72 -11.42 3.12 -0.96
N THR A 73 -12.41 4.02 -1.08
CA THR A 73 -12.16 5.48 -1.02
C THR A 73 -11.61 5.91 0.35
N VAL A 74 -12.16 5.36 1.44
CA VAL A 74 -11.68 5.63 2.80
C VAL A 74 -10.26 5.10 2.98
N MET A 75 -9.97 3.87 2.55
CA MET A 75 -8.64 3.28 2.68
C MET A 75 -7.59 4.00 1.85
N ALA A 76 -7.91 4.37 0.60
CA ALA A 76 -7.06 5.21 -0.25
C ALA A 76 -6.77 6.57 0.42
N SER A 77 -7.81 7.24 0.93
CA SER A 77 -7.65 8.53 1.61
C SER A 77 -6.73 8.42 2.84
N ILE A 78 -6.92 7.39 3.67
CA ILE A 78 -6.07 7.16 4.85
C ILE A 78 -4.63 6.83 4.42
N LEU A 79 -4.45 6.00 3.39
CA LEU A 79 -3.13 5.67 2.85
C LEU A 79 -2.39 6.94 2.44
N TRP A 80 -3.00 7.77 1.60
CA TRP A 80 -2.43 9.02 1.10
C TRP A 80 -2.06 10.00 2.22
N ILE A 81 -2.96 10.21 3.18
CA ILE A 81 -2.74 11.13 4.30
C ILE A 81 -1.58 10.66 5.19
N ARG A 82 -1.52 9.35 5.49
CA ARG A 82 -0.41 8.80 6.28
C ARG A 82 0.90 8.80 5.49
N ALA A 83 0.86 8.55 4.19
CA ALA A 83 2.05 8.57 3.34
C ALA A 83 2.71 9.96 3.36
N LYS A 84 1.91 11.02 3.19
CA LYS A 84 2.40 12.41 3.23
C LYS A 84 2.98 12.84 4.58
N SER A 85 2.52 12.26 5.68
CA SER A 85 3.01 12.59 7.03
C SER A 85 4.15 11.70 7.52
N THR A 86 4.56 10.70 6.74
CA THR A 86 5.63 9.78 7.12
C THR A 86 7.01 10.41 6.94
N ASN A 87 7.79 10.48 8.01
CA ASN A 87 9.18 10.93 7.94
C ASN A 87 10.08 9.80 7.38
N LEU A 88 10.47 9.93 6.10
CA LEU A 88 11.30 8.94 5.40
C LEU A 88 12.77 8.93 5.84
N ASN A 89 13.20 9.84 6.72
CA ASN A 89 14.53 9.79 7.34
C ASN A 89 14.54 9.00 8.65
N SER A 90 13.37 8.55 9.13
CA SER A 90 13.26 7.76 10.36
C SER A 90 12.93 6.30 10.03
N LYS A 91 13.88 5.40 10.29
CA LYS A 91 13.67 3.94 10.15
C LYS A 91 12.47 3.46 10.97
N ALA A 92 12.28 4.00 12.18
CA ALA A 92 11.12 3.68 13.01
C ALA A 92 9.79 4.10 12.36
N ALA A 93 9.74 5.29 11.75
CA ALA A 93 8.54 5.77 11.04
C ALA A 93 8.25 4.92 9.79
N ILE A 94 9.27 4.56 9.01
CA ILE A 94 9.14 3.67 7.86
C ILE A 94 8.63 2.28 8.28
N THR A 95 9.21 1.69 9.32
CA THR A 95 8.76 0.38 9.83
C THR A 95 7.33 0.44 10.35
N ALA A 96 6.95 1.52 11.05
CA ALA A 96 5.57 1.72 11.49
C ALA A 96 4.60 1.85 10.30
N PHE A 97 5.02 2.54 9.24
CA PHE A 97 4.23 2.64 8.01
C PHE A 97 4.11 1.29 7.29
N TYR A 98 5.19 0.51 7.22
CA TYR A 98 5.16 -0.85 6.68
C TYR A 98 4.16 -1.74 7.43
N MET A 99 4.14 -1.69 8.76
CA MET A 99 3.13 -2.41 9.55
C MET A 99 1.72 -1.87 9.33
N PHE A 100 1.56 -0.58 9.01
CA PHE A 100 0.29 -0.02 8.58
C PHE A 100 -0.17 -0.56 7.22
N VAL A 101 0.73 -0.77 6.25
CA VAL A 101 0.40 -1.43 4.97
C VAL A 101 -0.14 -2.85 5.20
N TRP A 102 0.44 -3.60 6.15
CA TRP A 102 -0.12 -4.90 6.56
C TRP A 102 -1.53 -4.80 7.13
N LYS A 103 -1.84 -3.75 7.91
CA LYS A 103 -3.21 -3.53 8.42
C LYS A 103 -4.20 -3.26 7.29
N LEU A 104 -3.80 -2.48 6.27
CA LEU A 104 -4.61 -2.28 5.07
C LEU A 104 -4.85 -3.60 4.33
N PHE A 105 -3.82 -4.44 4.21
CA PHE A 105 -3.97 -5.76 3.61
C PHE A 105 -4.98 -6.64 4.37
N TYR A 106 -4.96 -6.65 5.70
CA TYR A 106 -5.97 -7.38 6.47
C TYR A 106 -7.38 -6.75 6.36
N ALA A 107 -7.47 -5.42 6.26
CA ALA A 107 -8.74 -4.74 6.03
C ALA A 107 -9.37 -5.14 4.69
N GLU A 108 -8.55 -5.30 3.64
CA GLU A 108 -8.99 -5.84 2.35
C GLU A 108 -9.61 -7.23 2.50
N TYR A 109 -8.97 -8.15 3.23
CA TYR A 109 -9.54 -9.47 3.50
C TYR A 109 -10.89 -9.42 4.20
N LEU A 110 -11.08 -8.46 5.11
CA LEU A 110 -12.35 -8.25 5.80
C LEU A 110 -13.44 -7.74 4.84
N LEU A 111 -13.09 -6.97 3.82
CA LEU A 111 -14.04 -6.45 2.84
C LEU A 111 -14.47 -7.49 1.79
N ILE A 112 -13.61 -8.46 1.43
CA ILE A 112 -13.90 -9.47 0.39
C ILE A 112 -15.33 -10.06 0.50
N PRO A 113 -15.81 -10.52 1.66
CA PRO A 113 -17.13 -11.17 1.76
C PRO A 113 -18.32 -10.21 1.53
N LEU A 114 -18.08 -8.90 1.64
CA LEU A 114 -19.09 -7.86 1.52
C LEU A 114 -19.23 -7.34 0.09
N VAL A 115 -18.20 -7.59 -0.74
CA VAL A 115 -18.17 -7.24 -2.17
C VAL A 115 -18.63 -8.47 -2.96
N ARG A 116 -19.93 -8.53 -3.28
CA ARG A 116 -20.55 -9.59 -4.10
C ARG A 116 -20.98 -9.07 -5.45
#